data_AF-A0A7Y2EP60-F1
#
_entry.id   AF-A0A7Y2EP60-F1
#
_cell.length_a   1.000
_cell.length_b   1.000
_cell.length_c   1.000
_cell.angle_alpha   90.00
_cell.angle_beta   90.00
_cell.angle_gamma   90.00
#
_symmetry.space_group_name_H-M   'P 1'
#
loop_
_entity.id
_entity.type
_entity.pdbx_description
1 polymer ?
#
loop_
_entity_poly.entity_id
_entity_poly.type
_entity_poly.pdbx_seq_one_letter_code
_entity_poly.pdbx_strand_id
1 'polypeptide(L)'
;MPRTLLVGSPNSGKSLLFNRLTGLSQKVANFPGITVDVGSGSLQAMPEMQLVDFPGTYSLQAISAEEQVAVDQFEQALTDDDVQQVLCVVDATRLEKSLYFTLQVIRDCQRNGKPVTVLANMIDVLDKHDLEFDVDGLAAALHAPVLPISGRTGRGVEAIVPQLRANATAPDVRDALADSPDAILRGTAHQLAQRFSPRGDVLVRTQTRLDSFFLHSVTGGIAFFIIMYLLFQSIFTWSAPMMDAVEAALGWLASVIVPMIGNDMAQDFTADALFSGIGAFLVFVPQIFVLTFIIGLLEDSGYMARAALICHKPLRVFGLTGKSFIPMLSGVACAIPAIYAARAIDSPRKRLLTYMAIPLMPCSARLPVYTLLIAAFIPSGTALGGLVGWQGLAMFSVYFFGMLCGLIITGI
;
A
#
# COMPACT_ATOMS: atom_id res chain seq x y z
N MET A 1 8.20 16.72 -30.80
CA MET A 1 9.26 15.69 -30.86
C MET A 1 8.55 14.35 -30.86
N PRO A 2 8.99 13.34 -31.63
CA PRO A 2 8.38 12.02 -31.57
C PRO A 2 8.46 11.47 -30.14
N ARG A 3 7.34 10.91 -29.67
CA ARG A 3 7.16 10.40 -28.31
C ARG A 3 7.03 8.87 -28.34
N THR A 4 7.66 8.22 -27.36
CA THR A 4 7.44 6.82 -27.00
C THR A 4 6.87 6.78 -25.59
N LEU A 5 5.75 6.09 -25.41
CA LEU A 5 5.12 5.95 -24.09
C LEU A 5 5.69 4.72 -23.38
N LEU A 6 6.01 4.85 -22.10
CA LEU A 6 6.44 3.76 -21.24
C LEU A 6 5.34 3.49 -20.21
N VAL A 7 4.74 2.31 -20.27
CA VAL A 7 3.67 1.85 -19.38
C VAL A 7 4.04 0.51 -18.75
N GLY A 8 3.47 0.18 -17.61
CA GLY A 8 3.73 -1.10 -16.96
C GLY A 8 3.10 -1.20 -15.59
N SER A 9 2.99 -2.43 -15.08
CA SER A 9 2.47 -2.66 -13.72
C SER A 9 3.39 -2.07 -12.63
N PRO A 10 2.86 -1.70 -11.44
CA PRO A 10 3.69 -1.28 -10.32
C PRO A 10 4.74 -2.33 -9.95
N ASN A 11 5.93 -1.86 -9.57
CA ASN A 11 7.09 -2.70 -9.25
C ASN A 11 7.59 -3.60 -10.40
N SER A 12 7.16 -3.37 -11.64
CA SER A 12 7.68 -4.07 -12.82
C SER A 12 9.10 -3.65 -13.23
N GLY A 13 9.72 -2.71 -12.51
CA GLY A 13 11.05 -2.15 -12.82
C GLY A 13 11.04 -1.04 -13.88
N LYS A 14 9.87 -0.46 -14.18
CA LYS A 14 9.67 0.65 -15.12
C LYS A 14 10.59 1.86 -14.86
N SER A 15 10.64 2.37 -13.63
CA SER A 15 11.47 3.55 -13.28
C SER A 15 12.98 3.28 -13.43
N LEU A 16 13.44 2.06 -13.13
CA LEU A 16 14.83 1.66 -13.35
C LEU A 16 15.17 1.64 -14.84
N LEU A 17 14.26 1.11 -15.66
CA LEU A 17 14.41 1.09 -17.11
C LEU A 17 14.41 2.52 -17.68
N PHE A 18 13.46 3.36 -17.26
CA PHE A 18 13.36 4.75 -17.67
C PHE A 18 14.66 5.52 -17.39
N ASN A 19 15.18 5.40 -16.17
CA ASN A 19 16.43 6.05 -15.77
C ASN A 19 17.63 5.58 -16.58
N ARG A 20 17.69 4.29 -16.90
CA ARG A 20 18.77 3.74 -17.74
C ARG A 20 18.68 4.24 -19.18
N LEU A 21 17.48 4.32 -19.75
CA LEU A 21 17.28 4.76 -21.14
C LEU A 21 17.48 6.27 -21.33
N THR A 22 17.18 7.07 -20.30
CA THR A 22 17.28 8.53 -20.34
C THR A 22 18.54 9.08 -19.69
N GLY A 23 19.31 8.27 -18.96
CA GLY A 23 20.54 8.74 -18.32
C GLY A 23 20.33 9.69 -17.14
N LEU A 24 19.22 9.55 -16.42
CA LEU A 24 18.79 10.42 -15.32
C LEU A 24 18.39 11.86 -15.73
N SER A 25 18.36 12.19 -17.02
CA SER A 25 17.82 13.48 -17.49
C SER A 25 16.29 13.44 -17.52
N GLN A 26 15.67 13.46 -16.35
CA GLN A 26 14.21 13.49 -16.21
C GLN A 26 13.69 14.91 -15.97
N LYS A 27 12.62 15.26 -16.68
CA LYS A 27 11.73 16.36 -16.32
C LYS A 27 10.45 15.75 -15.76
N VAL A 28 10.20 15.98 -14.48
CA VAL A 28 8.93 15.62 -13.85
C VAL A 28 7.95 16.74 -14.16
N ALA A 29 6.86 16.42 -14.84
CA ALA A 29 5.76 17.34 -15.08
C ALA A 29 4.55 16.88 -14.27
N ASN A 30 3.90 17.84 -13.62
CA ASN A 30 2.62 17.62 -12.95
C ASN A 30 1.54 18.10 -13.89
N PHE A 31 0.49 17.31 -14.08
CA PHE A 31 -0.66 17.76 -14.84
C PHE A 31 -1.47 18.79 -14.03
N PRO A 32 -2.13 19.75 -14.71
CA PRO A 32 -2.97 20.73 -14.02
C PRO A 32 -4.07 20.03 -13.20
N GLY A 33 -4.05 20.24 -11.88
CA GLY A 33 -5.15 19.82 -10.99
C GLY A 33 -4.95 18.54 -10.17
N ILE A 34 -3.84 17.80 -10.31
CA ILE A 34 -3.57 16.57 -9.53
C ILE A 34 -2.07 16.30 -9.30
N THR A 35 -1.77 15.44 -8.31
CA THR A 35 -0.43 14.95 -7.94
C THR A 35 -0.04 13.67 -8.70
N VAL A 36 -0.22 13.65 -10.02
CA VAL A 36 0.25 12.54 -10.86
C VAL A 36 1.49 12.99 -11.61
N ASP A 37 2.63 12.47 -11.19
CA ASP A 37 3.94 12.77 -11.74
C ASP A 37 4.15 11.95 -13.02
N VAL A 38 4.29 12.62 -14.16
CA VAL A 38 4.76 11.99 -15.40
C VAL A 38 6.21 12.40 -15.66
N GLY A 39 7.07 11.39 -15.70
CA GLY A 39 8.48 11.56 -16.04
C GLY A 39 8.63 11.68 -17.55
N SER A 40 9.41 12.64 -18.02
CA SER A 40 9.75 12.72 -19.45
C SER A 40 11.24 12.99 -19.63
N GLY A 41 11.85 12.36 -20.62
CA GLY A 41 13.29 12.50 -20.89
C GLY A 41 13.64 12.08 -22.30
N SER A 42 14.69 12.65 -22.87
CA SER A 42 15.23 12.21 -24.15
C SER A 42 15.96 10.88 -23.99
N LEU A 43 15.84 9.98 -24.96
CA LEU A 43 16.60 8.73 -24.97
C LEU A 43 18.09 9.03 -25.24
N GLN A 44 19.01 8.42 -24.49
CA GLN A 44 20.45 8.65 -24.68
C GLN A 44 20.93 8.26 -26.08
N ALA A 45 20.43 7.14 -26.61
CA ALA A 45 20.82 6.62 -27.91
C ALA A 45 20.04 7.23 -29.10
N MET A 46 18.98 8.00 -28.81
CA MET A 46 18.10 8.66 -29.77
C MET A 46 17.59 10.00 -29.18
N PRO A 47 18.46 11.02 -29.06
CA PRO A 47 18.11 12.28 -28.38
C PRO A 47 16.90 13.02 -29.00
N GLU A 48 16.60 12.75 -30.28
CA GLU A 48 15.46 13.25 -31.03
C GLU A 48 14.10 12.69 -30.57
N MET A 49 14.11 11.58 -29.82
CA MET A 49 12.92 10.88 -29.35
C MET A 49 12.76 11.02 -27.83
N GLN A 50 11.55 11.39 -27.41
CA GLN A 50 11.21 11.58 -26.01
C GLN A 50 10.54 10.32 -25.45
N LEU A 51 11.05 9.81 -24.34
CA LEU A 51 10.42 8.76 -23.56
C LEU A 51 9.53 9.42 -22.48
N VAL A 52 8.26 9.01 -22.42
CA VAL A 52 7.29 9.51 -21.44
C VAL A 52 6.88 8.36 -20.53
N ASP A 53 7.18 8.49 -19.24
CA ASP A 53 6.90 7.50 -18.21
C ASP A 53 5.54 7.75 -17.56
N PHE A 54 4.58 6.86 -17.81
CA PHE A 54 3.26 6.91 -17.18
C PHE A 54 3.31 6.23 -15.81
N PRO A 55 2.46 6.63 -14.85
CA PRO A 55 2.35 5.97 -13.57
C PRO A 55 2.08 4.47 -13.74
N GLY A 56 2.66 3.65 -12.87
CA GLY A 56 2.41 2.22 -12.92
C GLY A 56 0.95 1.93 -12.52
N THR A 57 0.21 1.18 -13.34
CA THR A 57 -1.16 0.76 -13.04
C THR A 57 -1.31 -0.75 -13.24
N TYR A 58 -2.15 -1.40 -12.43
CA TYR A 58 -2.39 -2.86 -12.54
C TYR A 58 -3.45 -3.20 -13.60
N SER A 59 -4.25 -2.22 -14.00
CA SER A 59 -5.26 -2.30 -15.05
C SER A 59 -5.55 -0.90 -15.60
N LEU A 60 -6.02 -0.82 -16.83
CA LEU A 60 -6.63 0.40 -17.39
C LEU A 60 -8.07 0.61 -16.90
N GLN A 61 -8.56 -0.25 -15.99
CA GLN A 61 -9.74 0.06 -15.18
C GLN A 61 -9.26 0.73 -13.90
N ALA A 62 -9.55 2.01 -13.75
CA ALA A 62 -9.21 2.72 -12.53
C ALA A 62 -10.13 2.35 -11.37
N ILE A 63 -9.54 2.14 -10.20
CA ILE A 63 -10.26 1.87 -8.96
C ILE A 63 -10.31 3.16 -8.11
N SER A 64 -9.37 4.07 -8.34
CA SER A 64 -9.26 5.37 -7.69
C SER A 64 -9.32 6.54 -8.68
N ALA A 65 -9.64 7.75 -8.19
CA ALA A 65 -9.69 8.95 -9.01
C ALA A 65 -8.30 9.31 -9.60
N GLU A 66 -7.22 9.05 -8.87
CA GLU A 66 -5.85 9.27 -9.34
C GLU A 66 -5.49 8.32 -10.49
N GLU A 67 -5.86 7.04 -10.37
CA GLU A 67 -5.70 6.06 -11.44
C GLU A 67 -6.56 6.41 -12.66
N GLN A 68 -7.77 6.95 -12.46
CA GLN A 68 -8.67 7.31 -13.56
C GLN A 68 -8.02 8.38 -14.43
N VAL A 69 -7.42 9.39 -13.82
CA VAL A 69 -6.75 10.43 -14.60
C VAL A 69 -5.50 9.88 -15.29
N ALA A 70 -4.73 9.00 -14.66
CA ALA A 70 -3.57 8.37 -15.31
C ALA A 70 -3.98 7.52 -16.53
N VAL A 71 -5.11 6.81 -16.45
CA VAL A 71 -5.69 6.05 -17.56
C VAL A 71 -6.20 6.98 -18.65
N ASP A 72 -7.02 7.98 -18.31
CA ASP A 72 -7.58 8.94 -19.27
C ASP A 72 -6.47 9.67 -20.03
N GLN A 73 -5.37 10.02 -19.35
CA GLN A 73 -4.20 10.65 -19.97
C GLN A 73 -3.44 9.69 -20.89
N PHE A 74 -3.33 8.42 -20.52
CA PHE A 74 -2.71 7.43 -21.39
C PHE A 74 -3.55 7.23 -22.65
N GLU A 75 -4.88 7.07 -22.52
CA GLU A 75 -5.80 6.96 -23.65
C GLU A 75 -5.76 8.22 -24.55
N GLN A 76 -5.73 9.41 -23.96
CA GLN A 76 -5.54 10.66 -24.72
C GLN A 76 -4.20 10.71 -25.45
N ALA A 77 -3.10 10.35 -24.78
CA ALA A 77 -1.78 10.33 -25.40
C ALA A 77 -1.70 9.34 -26.57
N LEU A 78 -2.44 8.22 -26.54
CA LEU A 78 -2.52 7.30 -27.67
C LEU A 78 -3.17 7.92 -28.91
N THR A 79 -4.01 8.94 -28.77
CA THR A 79 -4.63 9.64 -29.90
C THR A 79 -3.71 10.68 -30.55
N ASP A 80 -2.61 11.05 -29.89
CA ASP A 80 -1.68 12.05 -30.41
C ASP A 80 -0.82 11.49 -31.56
N ASP A 81 -0.68 12.25 -32.65
CA ASP A 81 0.07 11.84 -33.85
C ASP A 81 1.59 11.74 -33.63
N ASP A 82 2.14 12.50 -32.68
CA ASP A 82 3.56 12.48 -32.36
C ASP A 82 3.96 11.26 -31.52
N VAL A 83 3.00 10.51 -30.97
CA VAL A 83 3.25 9.21 -30.34
C VAL A 83 3.46 8.16 -31.41
N GLN A 84 4.68 7.64 -31.48
CA GLN A 84 5.10 6.68 -32.50
C GLN A 84 4.92 5.23 -32.05
N GLN A 85 5.09 4.95 -30.75
CA GLN A 85 5.05 3.58 -30.21
C GLN A 85 4.88 3.54 -28.69
N VAL A 86 4.53 2.37 -28.17
CA VAL A 86 4.35 2.09 -26.74
C VAL A 86 5.25 0.95 -26.30
N LEU A 87 5.96 1.16 -25.19
CA LEU A 87 6.73 0.15 -24.48
C LEU A 87 5.94 -0.31 -23.25
N CYS A 88 5.53 -1.59 -23.22
CA CYS A 88 4.79 -2.19 -22.12
C CYS A 88 5.71 -3.06 -21.26
N VAL A 89 6.06 -2.60 -20.05
CA VAL A 89 6.92 -3.31 -19.10
C VAL A 89 6.11 -4.33 -18.29
N VAL A 90 6.53 -5.59 -18.38
CA VAL A 90 5.89 -6.75 -17.77
C VAL A 90 6.86 -7.39 -16.80
N ASP A 91 6.39 -7.80 -15.62
CA ASP A 91 7.19 -8.58 -14.68
C ASP A 91 7.13 -10.05 -15.06
N ALA A 92 8.22 -10.59 -15.61
CA ALA A 92 8.28 -11.98 -16.07
C ALA A 92 8.12 -12.99 -14.90
N THR A 93 8.37 -12.57 -13.65
CA THR A 93 8.18 -13.43 -12.47
C THR A 93 6.71 -13.54 -12.03
N ARG A 94 5.84 -12.62 -12.49
CA ARG A 94 4.42 -12.53 -12.12
C ARG A 94 3.53 -12.36 -13.36
N LEU A 95 3.77 -13.21 -14.35
CA LEU A 95 3.25 -13.07 -15.70
C LEU A 95 1.71 -12.93 -15.77
N GLU A 96 0.95 -13.72 -15.00
CA GLU A 96 -0.53 -13.69 -15.04
C GLU A 96 -1.13 -12.31 -14.79
N LYS A 97 -0.68 -11.63 -13.73
CA LYS A 97 -1.19 -10.30 -13.38
C LYS A 97 -0.75 -9.27 -14.41
N SER A 98 0.49 -9.35 -14.87
CA SER A 98 1.02 -8.40 -15.85
C SER A 98 0.38 -8.59 -17.23
N LEU A 99 0.06 -9.82 -17.65
CA LEU A 99 -0.57 -10.09 -18.95
C LEU A 99 -1.96 -9.50 -19.06
N TYR A 100 -2.75 -9.46 -17.99
CA TYR A 100 -4.05 -8.79 -18.03
C TYR A 100 -3.91 -7.32 -18.41
N PHE A 101 -2.99 -6.60 -17.77
CA PHE A 101 -2.67 -5.22 -18.12
C PHE A 101 -2.11 -5.10 -19.54
N THR A 102 -1.18 -5.97 -19.93
CA THR A 102 -0.58 -5.97 -21.27
C THR A 102 -1.61 -6.14 -22.37
N LEU A 103 -2.58 -7.03 -22.20
CA LEU A 103 -3.66 -7.23 -23.18
C LEU A 103 -4.56 -6.00 -23.31
N GLN A 104 -4.82 -5.27 -22.22
CA GLN A 104 -5.55 -3.99 -22.28
C GLN A 104 -4.75 -2.94 -23.06
N VAL A 105 -3.45 -2.82 -22.77
CA VAL A 105 -2.56 -1.90 -23.51
C VAL A 105 -2.50 -2.26 -24.99
N ILE A 106 -2.34 -3.54 -25.34
CA ILE A 106 -2.32 -4.00 -26.74
C ILE A 106 -3.63 -3.63 -27.44
N ARG A 107 -4.78 -3.91 -26.81
CA ARG A 107 -6.10 -3.54 -27.35
C ARG A 107 -6.21 -2.05 -27.64
N ASP A 108 -5.82 -1.21 -26.69
CA ASP A 108 -6.00 0.24 -26.83
C ASP A 108 -4.98 0.83 -27.82
N CYS A 109 -3.79 0.24 -27.93
CA CYS A 109 -2.83 0.55 -28.99
C CYS A 109 -3.36 0.15 -30.38
N GLN A 110 -3.97 -1.03 -30.51
CA GLN A 110 -4.59 -1.49 -31.77
C GLN A 110 -5.72 -0.57 -32.22
N ARG A 111 -6.58 -0.12 -31.30
CA ARG A 111 -7.67 0.84 -31.58
C ARG A 111 -7.16 2.16 -32.15
N ASN A 112 -5.99 2.60 -31.69
CA ASN A 112 -5.37 3.88 -32.08
C ASN A 112 -4.28 3.71 -33.15
N GLY A 113 -4.10 2.51 -33.72
CA GLY A 113 -3.09 2.22 -34.73
C GLY A 113 -1.65 2.43 -34.26
N LYS A 114 -1.39 2.31 -32.95
CA LYS A 114 -0.06 2.49 -32.37
C LYS A 114 0.63 1.13 -32.19
N PRO A 115 1.90 0.97 -32.60
CA PRO A 115 2.64 -0.25 -32.32
C PRO A 115 3.04 -0.36 -30.86
N VAL A 116 3.06 -1.59 -30.35
CA VAL A 116 3.38 -1.92 -28.97
C VAL A 116 4.50 -2.96 -28.92
N THR A 117 5.50 -2.72 -28.07
CA THR A 117 6.57 -3.68 -27.77
C THR A 117 6.49 -4.05 -26.29
N VAL A 118 6.45 -5.34 -26.00
CA VAL A 118 6.39 -5.87 -24.65
C VAL A 118 7.81 -6.10 -24.13
N LEU A 119 8.12 -5.55 -22.97
CA LEU A 119 9.42 -5.68 -22.31
C LEU A 119 9.27 -6.60 -21.10
N ALA A 120 9.62 -7.88 -21.28
CA ALA A 120 9.58 -8.87 -20.22
C ALA A 120 10.78 -8.68 -19.27
N ASN A 121 10.54 -7.92 -18.20
CA ASN A 121 11.55 -7.53 -17.23
C ASN A 121 11.77 -8.57 -16.13
N MET A 122 12.86 -8.39 -15.38
CA MET A 122 13.33 -9.29 -14.32
C MET A 122 13.84 -10.65 -14.83
N ILE A 123 14.35 -10.70 -16.06
CA ILE A 123 14.94 -11.94 -16.60
C ILE A 123 16.11 -12.45 -15.76
N ASP A 124 16.85 -11.54 -15.10
CA ASP A 124 17.94 -11.87 -14.18
C ASP A 124 17.49 -12.65 -12.94
N VAL A 125 16.22 -12.51 -12.55
CA VAL A 125 15.63 -13.34 -11.50
C VAL A 125 15.33 -14.73 -12.04
N LEU A 126 14.84 -14.85 -13.28
CA LEU A 126 14.60 -16.15 -13.90
C LEU A 126 15.90 -16.92 -14.10
N ASP A 127 16.95 -16.26 -14.61
CA ASP A 127 18.28 -16.83 -14.81
C ASP A 127 18.87 -17.37 -13.50
N LYS A 128 18.78 -16.59 -12.42
CA LYS A 128 19.31 -16.97 -11.10
C LYS A 128 18.67 -18.25 -10.55
N HIS A 129 17.47 -18.57 -11.02
CA HIS A 129 16.68 -19.70 -10.57
C HIS A 129 16.50 -20.78 -11.62
N ASP A 130 17.32 -20.74 -12.69
CA ASP A 130 17.29 -21.68 -13.80
C ASP A 130 15.87 -21.89 -14.37
N LEU A 131 15.10 -20.80 -14.42
CA LEU A 131 13.72 -20.80 -14.93
C LEU A 131 13.71 -20.50 -16.43
N GLU A 132 13.17 -21.42 -17.21
CA GLU A 132 12.97 -21.21 -18.65
C GLU A 132 11.76 -20.30 -18.91
N PHE A 133 11.91 -19.35 -19.83
CA PHE A 133 10.85 -18.43 -20.27
C PHE A 133 10.71 -18.47 -21.79
N ASP A 134 9.55 -18.91 -22.27
CA ASP A 134 9.24 -19.03 -23.70
C ASP A 134 8.84 -17.66 -24.28
N VAL A 135 9.87 -16.87 -24.61
CA VAL A 135 9.73 -15.52 -25.18
C VAL A 135 9.05 -15.56 -26.54
N ASP A 136 9.49 -16.46 -27.42
CA ASP A 136 9.01 -16.55 -28.79
C ASP A 136 7.55 -17.01 -28.85
N GLY A 137 7.19 -18.00 -28.01
CA GLY A 137 5.81 -18.46 -27.87
C GLY A 137 4.90 -17.37 -27.32
N LEU A 138 5.36 -16.57 -26.35
CA LEU A 138 4.59 -15.44 -25.84
C LEU A 138 4.43 -14.33 -26.88
N ALA A 139 5.49 -14.01 -27.63
CA ALA A 139 5.46 -13.00 -28.70
C ALA A 139 4.46 -13.38 -29.81
N ALA A 140 4.47 -14.65 -30.23
CA ALA A 140 3.51 -15.17 -31.20
C ALA A 140 2.07 -15.11 -30.67
N ALA A 141 1.85 -15.41 -29.38
CA ALA A 141 0.51 -15.41 -28.79
C ALA A 141 -0.04 -14.01 -28.49
N LEU A 142 0.82 -13.03 -28.25
CA LEU A 142 0.44 -11.63 -28.05
C LEU A 142 0.32 -10.84 -29.35
N HIS A 143 0.77 -11.39 -30.48
CA HIS A 143 0.91 -10.69 -31.76
C HIS A 143 1.71 -9.38 -31.62
N ALA A 144 2.68 -9.36 -30.71
CA ALA A 144 3.52 -8.21 -30.39
C ALA A 144 4.95 -8.67 -30.08
N PRO A 145 5.98 -7.89 -30.46
CA PRO A 145 7.36 -8.21 -30.10
C PRO A 145 7.54 -8.26 -28.58
N VAL A 146 8.17 -9.33 -28.07
CA VAL A 146 8.53 -9.49 -26.66
C VAL A 146 10.05 -9.47 -26.53
N LEU A 147 10.59 -8.53 -25.76
CA LEU A 147 12.01 -8.44 -25.48
C LEU A 147 12.30 -8.82 -24.02
N PRO A 148 13.12 -9.85 -23.75
CA PRO A 148 13.54 -10.20 -22.40
C PRO A 148 14.62 -9.23 -21.93
N ILE A 149 14.36 -8.54 -20.82
CA ILE A 149 15.24 -7.49 -20.30
C ILE A 149 15.46 -7.63 -18.79
N SER A 150 16.52 -6.96 -18.31
CA SER A 150 16.70 -6.69 -16.89
C SER A 150 16.99 -5.21 -16.68
N GLY A 151 15.99 -4.50 -16.15
CA GLY A 151 16.12 -3.12 -15.67
C GLY A 151 17.11 -2.98 -14.52
N ARG A 152 17.51 -4.07 -13.84
CA ARG A 152 18.55 -4.05 -12.80
C ARG A 152 19.95 -4.21 -13.39
N THR A 153 20.19 -5.27 -14.15
CA THR A 153 21.55 -5.61 -14.64
C THR A 153 21.93 -4.92 -15.95
N GLY A 154 20.93 -4.46 -16.73
CA GLY A 154 21.14 -3.89 -18.07
C GLY A 154 21.04 -4.92 -19.19
N ARG A 155 20.95 -6.22 -18.87
CA ARG A 155 20.82 -7.29 -19.86
C ARG A 155 19.61 -7.03 -20.79
N GLY A 156 19.83 -7.16 -22.10
CA GLY A 156 18.79 -7.04 -23.13
C GLY A 156 18.30 -5.61 -23.42
N VAL A 157 18.70 -4.60 -22.64
CA VAL A 157 18.26 -3.21 -22.83
C VAL A 157 18.78 -2.63 -24.16
N GLU A 158 19.94 -3.09 -24.62
CA GLU A 158 20.54 -2.72 -25.92
C GLU A 158 19.67 -3.11 -27.13
N ALA A 159 18.80 -4.12 -27.01
CA ALA A 159 17.90 -4.54 -28.07
C ALA A 159 16.68 -3.61 -28.24
N ILE A 160 16.39 -2.77 -27.24
CA ILE A 160 15.25 -1.85 -27.27
C ILE A 160 15.46 -0.77 -28.36
N VAL A 161 16.65 -0.18 -28.45
CA VAL A 161 16.91 0.91 -29.41
C VAL A 161 16.77 0.47 -30.88
N PRO A 162 17.35 -0.67 -31.31
CA PRO A 162 17.09 -1.24 -32.64
C PRO A 162 15.59 -1.47 -32.89
N GLN A 163 14.86 -2.00 -31.91
CA GLN A 163 13.43 -2.25 -32.02
C GLN A 163 12.62 -0.94 -32.20
N LEU A 164 12.98 0.10 -31.45
CA LEU A 164 12.36 1.42 -31.57
C LEU A 164 12.64 2.05 -32.94
N ARG A 165 13.84 1.87 -33.50
CA ARG A 165 14.24 2.38 -34.83
C ARG A 165 13.59 1.65 -35.98
N ALA A 166 13.34 0.35 -35.81
CA ALA A 166 12.69 -0.46 -36.83
C ALA A 166 11.25 0.02 -37.12
N ASN A 167 10.70 0.95 -36.32
CA ASN A 167 9.32 1.44 -36.40
C ASN A 167 8.39 0.26 -36.57
N ALA A 168 8.28 -0.54 -35.49
CA ALA A 168 7.45 -1.74 -35.46
C ALA A 168 6.14 -1.46 -36.20
N THR A 169 5.86 -2.25 -37.23
CA THR A 169 4.64 -2.14 -38.02
C THR A 169 3.47 -2.14 -37.05
N ALA A 170 2.57 -1.14 -37.17
CA ALA A 170 1.34 -1.11 -36.41
C ALA A 170 0.68 -2.50 -36.52
N PRO A 171 0.25 -3.10 -35.40
CA PRO A 171 -0.41 -4.40 -35.43
C PRO A 171 -1.54 -4.36 -36.45
N ASP A 172 -1.64 -5.38 -37.29
CA ASP A 172 -2.71 -5.48 -38.28
C ASP A 172 -4.04 -5.37 -37.52
N VAL A 173 -4.87 -4.38 -37.86
CA VAL A 173 -6.11 -4.01 -37.12
C VAL A 173 -7.13 -5.17 -37.10
N ARG A 174 -6.80 -6.28 -37.75
CA ARG A 174 -7.60 -7.49 -37.90
C ARG A 174 -7.60 -8.41 -36.68
N ASP A 175 -6.84 -8.13 -35.63
CA ASP A 175 -6.88 -8.95 -34.41
C ASP A 175 -8.08 -8.60 -33.52
N ALA A 176 -8.85 -9.64 -33.17
CA ALA A 176 -10.14 -9.63 -32.46
C ALA A 176 -10.14 -9.00 -31.04
N LEU A 177 -9.01 -8.46 -30.59
CA LEU A 177 -8.86 -7.87 -29.25
C LEU A 177 -9.48 -6.48 -29.15
N ALA A 178 -9.54 -5.71 -30.25
CA ALA A 178 -10.08 -4.34 -30.29
C ALA A 178 -11.49 -4.23 -29.69
N ASP A 179 -12.35 -5.22 -29.91
CA ASP A 179 -13.73 -5.24 -29.41
C ASP A 179 -13.94 -6.18 -28.21
N SER A 180 -12.86 -6.75 -27.66
CA SER A 180 -12.96 -7.74 -26.59
C SER A 180 -13.29 -7.09 -25.23
N PRO A 181 -14.36 -7.54 -24.54
CA PRO A 181 -14.67 -7.13 -23.17
C PRO A 181 -13.57 -7.54 -22.18
N ASP A 182 -13.39 -6.78 -21.10
CA ASP A 182 -12.35 -7.05 -20.09
C ASP A 182 -12.46 -8.42 -19.43
N ALA A 183 -13.68 -9.00 -19.33
CA ALA A 183 -13.86 -10.35 -18.82
C ALA A 183 -13.17 -11.41 -19.69
N ILE A 184 -13.19 -11.23 -21.02
CA ILE A 184 -12.49 -12.11 -21.97
C ILE A 184 -10.99 -11.91 -21.83
N LEU A 185 -10.51 -10.67 -21.73
CA LEU A 185 -9.08 -10.38 -21.52
C LEU A 185 -8.52 -11.04 -20.25
N ARG A 186 -9.28 -11.05 -19.15
CA ARG A 186 -8.89 -11.76 -17.92
C ARG A 186 -8.75 -13.26 -18.16
N GLY A 187 -9.70 -13.86 -18.87
CA GLY A 187 -9.66 -15.28 -19.24
C GLY A 187 -8.45 -15.61 -20.11
N THR A 188 -8.21 -14.81 -21.15
CA THR A 188 -7.07 -14.97 -22.06
C THR A 188 -5.74 -14.80 -21.32
N ALA A 189 -5.61 -13.79 -20.46
CA ALA A 189 -4.43 -13.59 -19.64
C ALA A 189 -4.13 -14.82 -18.77
N HIS A 190 -5.16 -15.40 -18.14
CA HIS A 190 -5.01 -16.62 -17.34
C HIS A 190 -4.53 -17.81 -18.17
N GLN A 191 -5.09 -18.01 -19.37
CA GLN A 191 -4.69 -19.09 -20.28
C GLN A 191 -3.24 -18.93 -20.78
N LEU A 192 -2.87 -17.71 -21.20
CA LEU A 192 -1.52 -17.40 -21.66
C LEU A 192 -0.50 -17.58 -20.53
N ALA A 193 -0.84 -17.14 -19.31
CA ALA A 193 0.03 -17.33 -18.16
C ALA A 193 0.25 -18.81 -17.83
N GLN A 194 -0.78 -19.64 -17.85
CA GLN A 194 -0.61 -21.08 -17.61
C GLN A 194 0.32 -21.75 -18.65
N ARG A 195 0.29 -21.25 -19.89
CA ARG A 195 1.08 -21.81 -20.99
C ARG A 195 2.53 -21.32 -20.99
N PHE A 196 2.75 -20.02 -20.77
CA PHE A 196 4.03 -19.34 -20.99
C PHE A 196 4.69 -18.80 -19.72
N SER A 197 4.07 -18.93 -18.54
CA SER A 197 4.71 -18.54 -17.27
C SER A 197 5.96 -19.39 -17.04
N PRO A 198 7.06 -18.78 -16.56
CA PRO A 198 8.28 -19.51 -16.26
C PRO A 198 7.99 -20.72 -15.37
N ARG A 199 8.36 -21.91 -15.84
CA ARG A 199 8.12 -23.16 -15.11
C ARG A 199 9.29 -23.40 -14.17
N GLY A 200 9.09 -23.09 -12.90
CA GLY A 200 9.94 -23.63 -11.86
C GLY A 200 9.67 -23.07 -10.47
N ASP A 201 9.89 -23.94 -9.51
CA ASP A 201 9.16 -23.98 -8.25
C ASP A 201 10.06 -23.64 -7.05
N VAL A 202 11.26 -23.10 -7.30
CA VAL A 202 12.35 -23.14 -6.31
C VAL A 202 12.41 -21.89 -5.44
N LEU A 203 12.07 -20.70 -5.94
CA LEU A 203 11.93 -19.49 -5.10
C LEU A 203 10.63 -19.46 -4.31
N VAL A 204 9.57 -20.05 -4.87
CA VAL A 204 8.26 -20.12 -4.20
C VAL A 204 8.39 -21.00 -2.95
N ARG A 205 9.10 -22.13 -2.98
CA ARG A 205 9.14 -23.12 -1.86
C ARG A 205 9.60 -22.62 -0.50
N THR A 206 10.60 -21.75 -0.43
CA THR A 206 11.14 -21.28 0.87
C THR A 206 10.22 -20.23 1.50
N GLN A 207 9.64 -19.36 0.67
CA GLN A 207 8.64 -18.37 1.08
C GLN A 207 7.27 -19.04 1.29
N THR A 208 6.96 -20.10 0.53
CA THR A 208 5.69 -20.83 0.54
C THR A 208 5.58 -21.83 1.69
N ARG A 209 6.66 -22.27 2.34
CA ARG A 209 6.57 -22.98 3.64
C ARG A 209 6.12 -22.06 4.77
N LEU A 210 6.74 -20.87 4.89
CA LEU A 210 6.31 -19.88 5.88
C LEU A 210 4.93 -19.32 5.52
N ASP A 211 4.65 -19.04 4.25
CA ASP A 211 3.33 -18.60 3.80
C ASP A 211 2.29 -19.71 3.98
N SER A 212 2.59 -20.98 3.72
CA SER A 212 1.67 -22.09 4.01
C SER A 212 1.36 -22.17 5.49
N PHE A 213 2.37 -22.02 6.36
CA PHE A 213 2.16 -21.99 7.81
C PHE A 213 1.31 -20.78 8.24
N PHE A 214 1.61 -19.59 7.72
CA PHE A 214 0.91 -18.35 8.06
C PHE A 214 -0.46 -18.22 7.38
N LEU A 215 -0.73 -18.87 6.24
CA LEU A 215 -2.00 -18.77 5.49
C LEU A 215 -2.94 -19.94 5.72
N HIS A 216 -2.48 -21.04 6.33
CA HIS A 216 -3.34 -22.15 6.68
C HIS A 216 -4.34 -21.74 7.78
N SER A 217 -5.59 -22.17 7.68
CA SER A 217 -6.71 -21.55 8.42
C SER A 217 -6.60 -21.66 9.94
N VAL A 218 -5.88 -22.66 10.46
CA VAL A 218 -5.70 -22.87 11.91
C VAL A 218 -4.36 -22.32 12.38
N THR A 219 -3.25 -22.70 11.73
CA THR A 219 -1.89 -22.27 12.12
C THR A 219 -1.65 -20.79 11.84
N GLY A 220 -2.24 -20.24 10.77
CA GLY A 220 -2.24 -18.81 10.48
C GLY A 220 -3.00 -17.99 11.50
N GLY A 221 -4.16 -18.50 11.97
CA GLY A 221 -4.92 -17.88 13.06
C GLY A 221 -4.13 -17.88 14.36
N ILE A 222 -3.52 -19.01 14.74
CA ILE A 222 -2.66 -19.11 15.93
C ILE A 222 -1.46 -18.16 15.81
N ALA A 223 -0.78 -18.15 14.67
CA ALA A 223 0.34 -17.26 14.42
C ALA A 223 -0.05 -15.78 14.51
N PHE A 224 -1.24 -15.42 14.01
CA PHE A 224 -1.79 -14.07 14.14
C PHE A 224 -1.98 -13.66 15.59
N PHE A 225 -2.60 -14.50 16.41
CA PHE A 225 -2.76 -14.20 17.83
C PHE A 225 -1.41 -14.11 18.55
N ILE A 226 -0.45 -14.99 18.24
CA ILE A 226 0.90 -14.93 18.83
C ILE A 226 1.62 -13.64 18.42
N ILE A 227 1.60 -13.27 17.14
CA ILE A 227 2.25 -12.05 16.65
C ILE A 227 1.60 -10.82 17.25
N MET A 228 0.26 -10.79 17.31
CA MET A 228 -0.46 -9.67 17.90
C MET A 228 -0.19 -9.58 19.42
N TYR A 229 -0.12 -10.72 20.12
CA TYR A 229 0.29 -10.78 21.52
C TYR A 229 1.71 -10.26 21.71
N LEU A 230 2.67 -10.69 20.89
CA LEU A 230 4.05 -10.20 20.94
C LEU A 230 4.14 -8.70 20.66
N LEU A 231 3.34 -8.19 19.71
CA LEU A 231 3.22 -6.76 19.45
C LEU A 231 2.71 -6.01 20.69
N PHE A 232 1.62 -6.47 21.32
CA PHE A 232 1.12 -5.84 22.54
C PHE A 232 2.12 -5.94 23.70
N GLN A 233 2.69 -7.12 23.91
CA GLN A 233 3.64 -7.37 25.00
C GLN A 233 4.89 -6.51 24.85
N SER A 234 5.44 -6.39 23.64
CA SER A 234 6.60 -5.55 23.36
C SER A 234 6.32 -4.07 23.55
N ILE A 235 5.13 -3.58 23.18
CA ILE A 235 4.73 -2.19 23.45
C ILE A 235 4.81 -1.92 24.96
N PHE A 236 4.23 -2.76 25.82
CA PHE A 236 4.29 -2.50 27.26
C PHE A 236 5.68 -2.75 27.86
N THR A 237 6.34 -3.84 27.46
CA THR A 237 7.61 -4.27 28.07
C THR A 237 8.78 -3.37 27.67
N TRP A 238 8.82 -2.91 26.42
CA TRP A 238 9.92 -2.09 25.92
C TRP A 238 9.67 -0.59 26.10
N SER A 239 8.40 -0.15 26.09
CA SER A 239 8.10 1.27 26.31
C SER A 239 8.18 1.64 27.78
N ALA A 240 7.76 0.76 28.72
CA ALA A 240 7.79 1.06 30.16
C ALA A 240 9.14 1.63 30.67
N PRO A 241 10.31 0.98 30.46
CA PRO A 241 11.57 1.54 30.96
C PRO A 241 11.93 2.89 30.32
N MET A 242 11.50 3.13 29.08
CA MET A 242 11.73 4.40 28.40
C MET A 242 10.75 5.49 28.87
N MET A 243 9.51 5.11 29.19
CA MET A 243 8.49 5.96 29.82
C MET A 243 8.95 6.42 31.21
N ASP A 244 9.39 5.47 32.04
CA ASP A 244 9.89 5.73 33.39
C ASP A 244 11.12 6.64 33.36
N ALA A 245 12.01 6.46 32.37
CA ALA A 245 13.18 7.32 32.18
C ALA A 245 12.79 8.76 31.83
N VAL A 246 11.78 8.95 30.97
CA VAL A 246 11.26 10.29 30.62
C VAL A 246 10.57 10.93 31.82
N GLU A 247 9.76 10.17 32.55
CA GLU A 247 9.08 10.64 33.76
C GLU A 247 10.07 11.07 34.84
N ALA A 248 11.10 10.25 35.10
CA ALA A 248 12.16 10.56 36.05
C ALA A 248 12.96 11.80 35.63
N ALA A 249 13.29 11.94 34.34
CA ALA A 249 14.01 13.10 33.82
C ALA A 249 13.19 14.39 33.97
N LEU A 250 11.89 14.34 33.68
CA LEU A 250 10.98 15.47 33.84
C LEU A 250 10.75 15.81 35.32
N GLY A 251 10.59 14.81 36.19
CA GLY A 251 10.48 15.00 37.63
C GLY A 251 11.74 15.64 38.23
N TRP A 252 12.92 15.21 37.79
CA TRP A 252 14.18 15.85 38.16
C TRP A 252 14.23 17.31 37.70
N LEU A 253 13.88 17.59 36.43
CA LEU A 253 13.85 18.95 35.90
C LEU A 253 12.89 19.86 36.67
N ALA A 254 11.69 19.35 36.98
CA ALA A 254 10.68 20.05 37.76
C ALA A 254 11.22 20.38 39.17
N SER A 255 11.88 19.43 39.83
CA SER A 255 12.44 19.65 41.17
C SER A 255 13.54 20.72 41.24
N VAL A 256 14.20 21.00 40.11
CA VAL A 256 15.25 22.05 40.01
C VAL A 256 14.64 23.41 39.65
N ILE A 257 13.67 23.43 38.72
CA ILE A 257 13.11 24.66 38.15
C ILE A 257 12.02 25.26 39.05
N VAL A 258 11.14 24.42 39.60
CA VAL A 258 9.98 24.86 40.39
C VAL A 258 10.40 25.68 41.63
N PRO A 259 11.45 25.31 42.39
CA PRO A 259 11.90 26.10 43.55
C PRO A 259 12.60 27.42 43.19
N MET A 260 13.03 27.62 41.94
CA MET A 260 13.63 28.88 41.49
C MET A 260 12.59 29.97 41.19
N ILE A 261 11.30 29.62 41.17
CA ILE A 261 10.20 30.54 40.89
C ILE A 261 9.74 31.15 42.21
N GLY A 262 9.98 32.45 42.40
CA GLY A 262 9.70 33.14 43.67
C GLY A 262 8.22 33.51 43.93
N ASN A 263 7.26 33.07 43.12
CA ASN A 263 5.83 33.36 43.29
C ASN A 263 5.04 32.05 43.38
N ASP A 264 4.35 31.85 44.51
CA ASP A 264 3.60 30.63 44.84
C ASP A 264 2.58 30.23 43.74
N MET A 265 1.85 31.19 43.17
CA MET A 265 0.87 30.89 42.11
C MET A 265 1.54 30.45 40.81
N ALA A 266 2.71 31.02 40.48
CA ALA A 266 3.48 30.62 39.31
C ALA A 266 4.18 29.27 39.51
N GLN A 267 4.54 28.96 40.76
CA GLN A 267 5.10 27.68 41.17
C GLN A 267 4.08 26.55 40.99
N ASP A 268 2.87 26.72 41.52
CA ASP A 268 1.77 25.76 41.39
C ASP A 268 1.38 25.56 39.91
N PHE A 269 1.25 26.65 39.14
CA PHE A 269 0.96 26.55 37.71
C PHE A 269 2.05 25.79 36.94
N THR A 270 3.32 26.03 37.26
CA THR A 270 4.43 25.38 36.55
C THR A 270 4.53 23.90 36.93
N ALA A 271 4.35 23.54 38.19
CA ALA A 271 4.37 22.16 38.64
C ALA A 271 3.17 21.36 38.11
N ASP A 272 1.95 21.85 38.34
CA ASP A 272 0.72 21.08 38.10
C ASP A 272 0.16 21.23 36.68
N ALA A 273 0.33 22.39 36.03
CA ALA A 273 -0.19 22.57 34.66
C ALA A 273 0.88 22.27 33.60
N LEU A 274 2.10 22.78 33.78
CA LEU A 274 3.14 22.66 32.76
C LEU A 274 3.87 21.30 32.85
N PHE A 275 4.49 20.97 33.98
CA PHE A 275 5.29 19.75 34.10
C PHE A 275 4.42 18.49 34.13
N SER A 276 3.31 18.49 34.85
CA SER A 276 2.37 17.36 34.84
C SER A 276 1.67 17.20 33.49
N GLY A 277 1.20 18.31 32.87
CA GLY A 277 0.53 18.27 31.57
C GLY A 277 1.46 17.85 30.42
N ILE A 278 2.61 18.51 30.27
CA ILE A 278 3.60 18.18 29.24
C ILE A 278 4.23 16.82 29.54
N GLY A 279 4.43 16.47 30.81
CA GLY A 279 4.99 15.19 31.19
C GLY A 279 4.08 14.02 30.85
N ALA A 280 2.77 14.15 31.10
CA ALA A 280 1.81 13.16 30.65
C ALA A 280 1.88 12.93 29.14
N PHE A 281 2.09 13.97 28.32
CA PHE A 281 2.25 13.83 26.87
C PHE A 281 3.59 13.22 26.45
N LEU A 282 4.71 13.74 26.97
CA LEU A 282 6.07 13.31 26.60
C LEU A 282 6.34 11.85 26.95
N VAL A 283 5.77 11.37 28.06
CA VAL A 283 5.87 9.98 28.48
C VAL A 283 5.28 9.03 27.43
N PHE A 284 4.29 9.43 26.63
CA PHE A 284 3.75 8.58 25.55
C PHE A 284 4.62 8.52 24.28
N VAL A 285 5.58 9.44 24.09
CA VAL A 285 6.40 9.49 22.86
C VAL A 285 7.23 8.20 22.66
N PRO A 286 7.96 7.69 23.67
CA PRO A 286 8.57 6.36 23.63
C PRO A 286 7.66 5.25 23.14
N GLN A 287 6.43 5.21 23.66
CA GLN A 287 5.46 4.17 23.35
C GLN A 287 5.02 4.23 21.89
N ILE A 288 4.80 5.44 21.36
CA ILE A 288 4.48 5.65 19.95
C ILE A 288 5.65 5.20 19.06
N PHE A 289 6.89 5.53 19.42
CA PHE A 289 8.08 5.13 18.66
C PHE A 289 8.24 3.61 18.57
N VAL A 290 8.13 2.90 19.68
CA VAL A 290 8.21 1.43 19.70
C VAL A 290 7.07 0.83 18.86
N LEU A 291 5.86 1.35 19.01
CA LEU A 291 4.70 0.92 18.24
C LEU A 291 4.92 1.09 16.73
N THR A 292 5.31 2.28 16.26
CA THR A 292 5.54 2.54 14.83
C THR A 292 6.71 1.73 14.28
N PHE A 293 7.76 1.52 15.06
CA PHE A 293 8.88 0.66 14.67
C PHE A 293 8.44 -0.79 14.44
N ILE A 294 7.69 -1.38 15.36
CA ILE A 294 7.22 -2.77 15.25
C ILE A 294 6.22 -2.94 14.11
N ILE A 295 5.30 -2.00 13.93
CA ILE A 295 4.37 -2.02 12.81
C ILE A 295 5.09 -1.87 11.47
N GLY A 296 6.11 -1.01 11.38
CA GLY A 296 6.97 -0.91 10.21
C GLY A 296 7.63 -2.24 9.85
N LEU A 297 8.16 -2.98 10.84
CA LEU A 297 8.70 -4.32 10.61
C LEU A 297 7.64 -5.33 10.12
N LEU A 298 6.42 -5.28 10.67
CA LEU A 298 5.31 -6.15 10.24
C LEU A 298 4.79 -5.82 8.84
N GLU A 299 4.94 -4.56 8.44
CA GLU A 299 4.60 -4.06 7.12
C GLU A 299 5.64 -4.45 6.07
N ASP A 300 6.92 -4.20 6.34
CA ASP A 300 8.05 -4.52 5.45
C ASP A 300 8.17 -6.03 5.22
N SER A 301 7.85 -6.83 6.25
CA SER A 301 7.75 -8.28 6.11
C SER A 301 6.53 -8.74 5.28
N GLY A 302 5.60 -7.85 4.92
CA GLY A 302 4.38 -8.19 4.20
C GLY A 302 3.41 -9.06 5.01
N TYR A 303 3.57 -9.13 6.34
CA TYR A 303 2.69 -9.90 7.21
C TYR A 303 1.29 -9.28 7.28
N MET A 304 1.19 -7.96 7.27
CA MET A 304 -0.10 -7.24 7.27
C MET A 304 -1.00 -7.62 6.09
N ALA A 305 -0.42 -7.79 4.89
CA ALA A 305 -1.14 -8.26 3.71
C ALA A 305 -1.61 -9.71 3.85
N ARG A 306 -0.85 -10.57 4.55
CA ARG A 306 -1.18 -11.97 4.80
C ARG A 306 -2.26 -12.12 5.88
N ALA A 307 -2.16 -11.37 6.97
CA ALA A 307 -3.18 -11.32 8.03
C ALA A 307 -4.58 -10.96 7.49
N ALA A 308 -4.65 -10.13 6.45
CA ALA A 308 -5.90 -9.72 5.81
C ALA A 308 -6.68 -10.89 5.23
N LEU A 309 -5.94 -11.84 4.64
CA LEU A 309 -6.50 -13.03 3.99
C LEU A 309 -6.98 -14.05 5.03
N ILE A 310 -6.30 -14.17 6.17
CA ILE A 310 -6.69 -15.06 7.27
C ILE A 310 -8.01 -14.59 7.89
N CYS A 311 -8.12 -13.28 8.17
CA CYS A 311 -9.32 -12.70 8.76
C CYS A 311 -10.53 -12.74 7.82
N HIS A 312 -10.33 -12.84 6.51
CA HIS A 312 -11.41 -12.83 5.52
C HIS A 312 -12.45 -13.96 5.70
N LYS A 313 -12.03 -15.17 6.09
CA LYS A 313 -12.93 -16.34 6.20
C LYS A 313 -14.02 -16.20 7.28
N PRO A 314 -13.71 -15.90 8.55
CA PRO A 314 -14.74 -15.70 9.59
C PRO A 314 -15.60 -14.46 9.32
N LEU A 315 -15.03 -13.42 8.71
CA LEU A 315 -15.71 -12.13 8.51
C LEU A 315 -16.66 -12.09 7.31
N ARG A 316 -16.49 -12.99 6.34
CA ARG A 316 -17.45 -13.17 5.24
C ARG A 316 -18.86 -13.48 5.77
N VAL A 317 -18.97 -14.10 6.95
CA VAL A 317 -20.25 -14.38 7.62
C VAL A 317 -20.99 -13.08 8.00
N PHE A 318 -20.25 -12.00 8.25
CA PHE A 318 -20.80 -10.68 8.62
C PHE A 318 -20.83 -9.68 7.45
N GLY A 319 -20.52 -10.11 6.22
CA GLY A 319 -20.55 -9.23 5.03
C GLY A 319 -19.39 -8.23 4.92
N LEU A 320 -18.39 -8.31 5.79
CA LEU A 320 -17.20 -7.45 5.76
C LEU A 320 -16.08 -8.10 4.93
N THR A 321 -15.35 -7.30 4.16
CA THR A 321 -14.13 -7.76 3.48
C THR A 321 -12.99 -7.81 4.50
N GLY A 322 -12.19 -8.89 4.52
CA GLY A 322 -11.07 -9.02 5.47
C GLY A 322 -10.08 -7.83 5.47
N LYS A 323 -10.05 -7.05 4.37
CA LYS A 323 -9.30 -5.79 4.21
C LYS A 323 -9.80 -4.63 5.08
N SER A 324 -11.09 -4.56 5.43
CA SER A 324 -11.64 -3.49 6.28
C SER A 324 -11.58 -3.81 7.78
N PHE A 325 -11.40 -5.08 8.15
CA PHE A 325 -11.36 -5.49 9.55
C PHE A 325 -10.01 -5.31 10.23
N ILE A 326 -8.88 -5.52 9.52
CA ILE A 326 -7.56 -5.28 10.14
C ILE A 326 -7.45 -3.84 10.65
N PRO A 327 -7.81 -2.80 9.86
CA PRO A 327 -7.83 -1.43 10.36
C PRO A 327 -8.71 -1.28 11.60
N MET A 328 -9.91 -1.87 11.62
CA MET A 328 -10.83 -1.76 12.76
C MET A 328 -10.32 -2.45 14.03
N LEU A 329 -9.83 -3.69 13.90
CA LEU A 329 -9.27 -4.43 15.02
C LEU A 329 -8.04 -3.70 15.58
N SER A 330 -7.18 -3.21 14.69
CA SER A 330 -6.03 -2.39 15.08
C SER A 330 -6.45 -1.05 15.67
N GLY A 331 -7.63 -0.52 15.33
CA GLY A 331 -8.14 0.77 15.82
C GLY A 331 -8.50 0.75 17.31
N VAL A 332 -8.93 -0.41 17.82
CA VAL A 332 -9.15 -0.66 19.26
C VAL A 332 -7.82 -0.62 20.02
N ALA A 333 -6.72 -1.05 19.39
CA ALA A 333 -5.38 -0.99 19.95
C ALA A 333 -4.79 0.42 19.86
N CYS A 334 -4.67 0.93 18.64
CA CYS A 334 -4.15 2.26 18.34
C CYS A 334 -4.70 2.77 16.99
N ALA A 335 -5.19 4.01 17.00
CA ALA A 335 -5.78 4.65 15.83
C ALA A 335 -4.77 4.91 14.69
N ILE A 336 -3.50 5.15 15.00
CA ILE A 336 -2.47 5.49 14.01
C ILE A 336 -2.21 4.34 13.03
N PRO A 337 -1.79 3.13 13.46
CA PRO A 337 -1.58 2.00 12.55
C PRO A 337 -2.87 1.52 11.90
N ALA A 338 -4.00 1.71 12.57
CA ALA A 338 -5.31 1.42 12.00
C ALA A 338 -5.61 2.30 10.77
N ILE A 339 -5.40 3.61 10.88
CA ILE A 339 -5.57 4.54 9.76
C ILE A 339 -4.59 4.17 8.65
N TYR A 340 -3.34 3.87 9.00
CA TYR A 340 -2.34 3.47 8.03
C TYR A 340 -2.71 2.16 7.30
N ALA A 341 -3.18 1.15 8.03
CA ALA A 341 -3.62 -0.13 7.47
C ALA A 341 -4.83 0.01 6.53
N ALA A 342 -5.69 1.02 6.74
CA ALA A 342 -6.84 1.26 5.89
C ALA A 342 -6.47 1.66 4.44
N ARG A 343 -5.19 1.96 4.15
CA ARG A 343 -4.69 2.09 2.77
C ARG A 343 -4.86 0.81 1.93
N ALA A 344 -4.93 -0.36 2.58
CA ALA A 344 -5.12 -1.65 1.90
C ALA A 344 -6.56 -1.86 1.40
N ILE A 345 -7.49 -0.95 1.72
CA ILE A 345 -8.88 -0.98 1.25
C ILE A 345 -8.95 -0.38 -0.15
N ASP A 346 -9.33 -1.20 -1.14
CA ASP A 346 -9.35 -0.80 -2.57
C ASP A 346 -10.41 0.29 -2.85
N SER A 347 -11.57 0.23 -2.18
CA SER A 347 -12.67 1.17 -2.40
C SER A 347 -12.45 2.49 -1.65
N PRO A 348 -12.40 3.64 -2.34
CA PRO A 348 -12.14 4.94 -1.70
C PRO A 348 -13.23 5.33 -0.70
N ARG A 349 -14.51 5.04 -1.00
CA ARG A 349 -15.62 5.28 -0.08
C ARG A 349 -15.47 4.44 1.19
N LYS A 350 -15.19 3.14 1.08
CA LYS A 350 -15.01 2.27 2.26
C LYS A 350 -13.78 2.66 3.09
N ARG A 351 -12.71 3.11 2.41
CA ARG A 351 -11.50 3.62 3.06
C ARG A 351 -11.78 4.88 3.88
N LEU A 352 -12.50 5.84 3.31
CA LEU A 352 -12.91 7.07 4.01
C LEU A 352 -13.79 6.78 5.24
N LEU A 353 -14.79 5.91 5.10
CA LEU A 353 -15.66 5.51 6.22
C LEU A 353 -14.84 4.83 7.32
N THR A 354 -13.84 4.03 6.95
CA THR A 354 -12.93 3.40 7.91
C THR A 354 -12.07 4.44 8.64
N TYR A 355 -11.55 5.46 7.93
CA TYR A 355 -10.83 6.57 8.55
C TYR A 355 -11.68 7.36 9.53
N MET A 356 -12.98 7.52 9.26
CA MET A 356 -13.90 8.19 10.18
C MET A 356 -14.32 7.31 11.36
N ALA A 357 -14.40 5.99 11.16
CA ALA A 357 -14.79 5.05 12.20
C ALA A 357 -13.69 4.78 13.22
N ILE A 358 -12.42 4.70 12.80
CA ILE A 358 -11.29 4.37 13.68
C ILE A 358 -11.17 5.32 14.89
N PRO A 359 -11.24 6.67 14.74
CA PRO A 359 -11.20 7.58 15.87
C PRO A 359 -12.40 7.50 16.79
N LEU A 360 -13.50 6.83 16.42
CA LEU A 360 -14.66 6.67 17.31
C LEU A 360 -14.55 5.41 18.18
N MET A 361 -13.64 4.50 17.83
CA MET A 361 -13.35 3.34 18.65
C MET A 361 -12.58 3.75 19.91
N PRO A 362 -12.95 3.22 21.08
CA PRO A 362 -12.20 3.47 22.31
C PRO A 362 -10.84 2.76 22.23
N CYS A 363 -9.76 3.50 22.44
CA CYS A 363 -8.40 2.96 22.51
C CYS A 363 -7.85 3.02 23.95
N SER A 364 -6.86 2.18 24.24
CA SER A 364 -6.22 2.11 25.57
C SER A 364 -5.66 3.46 26.04
N ALA A 365 -5.15 4.28 25.12
CA ALA A 365 -4.63 5.61 25.42
C ALA A 365 -5.71 6.63 25.82
N ARG A 366 -6.99 6.37 25.54
CA ARG A 366 -8.11 7.24 25.96
C ARG A 366 -8.64 6.90 27.35
N LEU A 367 -8.32 5.71 27.87
CA LEU A 367 -8.74 5.28 29.20
C LEU A 367 -8.38 6.31 30.29
N PRO A 368 -7.12 6.81 30.39
CA PRO A 368 -6.76 7.76 31.45
C PRO A 368 -7.55 9.07 31.38
N VAL A 369 -7.82 9.56 30.16
CA VAL A 369 -8.60 10.78 29.95
C VAL A 369 -10.06 10.57 30.34
N TYR A 370 -10.66 9.45 29.94
CA TYR A 370 -12.04 9.12 30.34
C TYR A 370 -12.14 8.94 31.86
N THR A 371 -11.19 8.23 32.48
CA THR A 371 -11.20 8.05 33.94
C THR A 371 -11.03 9.38 34.68
N LEU A 372 -10.16 10.28 34.19
CA LEU A 372 -9.95 11.60 34.79
C LEU A 372 -11.23 12.44 34.72
N LEU A 373 -11.85 12.53 33.54
CA LEU A 373 -13.07 13.32 33.35
C LEU A 373 -14.26 12.73 34.12
N ILE A 374 -14.41 11.41 34.12
CA ILE A 374 -15.47 10.74 34.88
C ILE A 374 -15.26 10.96 36.38
N ALA A 375 -14.03 10.85 36.88
CA ALA A 375 -13.73 11.10 38.29
C ALA A 375 -13.98 12.56 38.69
N ALA A 376 -13.73 13.51 37.80
CA ALA A 376 -13.92 14.94 38.06
C ALA A 376 -15.40 15.38 38.05
N PHE A 377 -16.21 14.82 37.15
CA PHE A 377 -17.59 15.30 36.91
C PHE A 377 -18.70 14.37 37.41
N ILE A 378 -18.45 13.07 37.58
CA ILE A 378 -19.47 12.08 37.96
C ILE A 378 -19.32 11.71 39.45
N PRO A 379 -20.38 11.90 40.27
CA PRO A 379 -20.36 11.51 41.69
C PRO A 379 -20.05 10.03 41.89
N SER A 380 -19.30 9.70 42.93
CA SER A 380 -18.94 8.31 43.31
C SER A 380 -20.09 7.51 43.94
N GLY A 381 -21.32 8.00 43.87
CA GLY A 381 -22.49 7.33 44.43
C GLY A 381 -22.82 6.01 43.73
N THR A 382 -23.46 5.12 44.47
CA THR A 382 -23.98 3.85 43.95
C THR A 382 -25.50 3.84 43.94
N ALA A 383 -26.09 3.39 42.84
CA ALA A 383 -27.51 3.08 42.72
C ALA A 383 -27.78 1.59 43.01
N LEU A 384 -29.05 1.22 43.20
CA LEU A 384 -29.50 -0.18 43.39
C LEU A 384 -28.76 -0.91 44.53
N GLY A 385 -28.69 -0.32 45.72
CA GLY A 385 -28.13 -0.98 46.91
C GLY A 385 -26.64 -1.33 46.82
N GLY A 386 -25.87 -0.65 45.95
CA GLY A 386 -24.43 -0.88 45.78
C GLY A 386 -24.05 -1.65 44.51
N LEU A 387 -25.02 -2.13 43.73
CA LEU A 387 -24.75 -2.97 42.55
C LEU A 387 -24.31 -2.17 41.32
N VAL A 388 -24.68 -0.88 41.22
CA VAL A 388 -24.35 -0.05 40.04
C VAL A 388 -23.73 1.27 40.47
N GLY A 389 -22.45 1.48 40.15
CA GLY A 389 -21.77 2.76 40.34
C GLY A 389 -22.01 3.70 39.16
N TRP A 390 -22.29 4.99 39.42
CA TRP A 390 -22.51 5.98 38.36
C TRP A 390 -21.29 6.16 37.45
N GLN A 391 -20.07 6.09 38.00
CA GLN A 391 -18.83 6.17 37.24
C GLN A 391 -18.65 4.98 36.27
N GLY A 392 -19.00 3.77 36.73
CA GLY A 392 -18.98 2.57 35.89
C GLY A 392 -19.99 2.63 34.76
N LEU A 393 -21.20 3.13 35.03
CA LEU A 393 -22.24 3.35 34.02
C LEU A 393 -21.82 4.40 32.98
N ALA A 394 -21.18 5.48 33.42
CA ALA A 394 -20.65 6.51 32.53
C ALA A 394 -19.56 5.95 31.61
N MET A 395 -18.62 5.18 32.15
CA MET A 395 -17.57 4.53 31.37
C MET A 395 -18.14 3.55 30.34
N PHE A 396 -19.09 2.70 30.75
CA PHE A 396 -19.78 1.79 29.85
C PHE A 396 -20.52 2.54 28.73
N SER A 397 -21.22 3.62 29.06
CA SER A 397 -21.99 4.41 28.09
C SER A 397 -21.09 5.06 27.05
N VAL A 398 -19.94 5.62 27.44
CA VAL A 398 -18.97 6.22 26.51
C VAL A 398 -18.40 5.16 25.55
N TYR A 399 -18.05 3.99 26.07
CA TYR A 399 -17.54 2.87 25.27
C TYR A 399 -18.58 2.36 24.28
N PHE A 400 -19.79 2.12 24.76
CA PHE A 400 -20.89 1.62 23.94
C PHE A 400 -21.28 2.61 22.85
N PHE A 401 -21.36 3.91 23.20
CA PHE A 401 -21.67 4.97 22.25
C PHE A 401 -20.61 5.08 21.14
N GLY A 402 -19.32 5.09 21.51
CA GLY A 402 -18.23 5.14 20.52
C GLY A 402 -18.25 3.95 19.56
N MET A 403 -18.47 2.74 20.08
CA MET A 403 -18.60 1.52 19.28
C MET A 403 -19.81 1.56 18.35
N LEU A 404 -20.97 2.00 18.84
CA LEU A 404 -22.20 2.16 18.07
C LEU A 404 -22.02 3.16 16.93
N CYS A 405 -21.46 4.34 17.21
CA CYS A 405 -21.20 5.35 16.19
C CYS A 405 -20.23 4.86 15.11
N GLY A 406 -19.15 4.16 15.50
CA GLY A 406 -18.21 3.58 14.53
C GLY A 406 -18.87 2.53 13.62
N LEU A 407 -19.75 1.69 14.18
CA LEU A 407 -20.55 0.71 13.44
C LEU A 407 -21.51 1.38 12.45
N ILE A 408 -22.25 2.40 12.91
CA ILE A 408 -23.19 3.15 12.07
C ILE A 408 -22.47 3.79 10.88
N ILE A 409 -21.34 4.46 11.12
CA ILE A 409 -20.58 5.12 10.04
C ILE A 409 -20.07 4.11 9.02
N THR A 410 -19.64 2.93 9.45
CA THR A 410 -19.16 1.91 8.52
C THR A 410 -20.32 1.21 7.77
N GLY A 411 -21.52 1.19 8.35
CA GLY A 411 -22.71 0.59 7.75
C GLY A 411 -23.40 1.43 6.67
N ILE A 412 -23.09 2.73 6.57
CA ILE A 412 -23.60 3.69 5.56
C ILE A 412 -22.73 3.66 4.28
#